data_AF-A0A3D3V7D8-F1
#
_entry.id   AF-A0A3D3V7D8-F1
#
_cell.length_a   1.000
_cell.length_b   1.000
_cell.length_c   1.000
_cell.angle_alpha   90.00
_cell.angle_beta   90.00
_cell.angle_gamma   90.00
#
_symmetry.space_group_name_H-M   'P 1'
#
loop_
_entity.id
_entity.type
_entity.pdbx_description
1 polymer ?
#
loop_
_entity_poly.entity_id
_entity_poly.type
_entity_poly.pdbx_seq_one_letter_code
_entity_poly.pdbx_strand_id
1 'polypeptide(L)'
;VRGRVTNPKWIEGVMRHGYKGAFEMAATVDYLFAFAATTSAVRDDQFDAVYRAFLEDDDVRIFLAEHNPTALAEMAERFLEAVERGLWQARSNSAYARLHELAGHRREETI
;
A
#
# COMPACT_ATOMS: atom_id res chain seq x y z
N VAL A 1 -7.39 -11.14 6.74
CA VAL A 1 -7.46 -10.07 5.70
C VAL A 1 -8.04 -10.57 4.35
N ARG A 2 -8.97 -11.53 4.35
CA ARG A 2 -9.95 -11.71 3.24
C ARG A 2 -11.24 -10.95 3.52
N GLY A 3 -11.11 -9.70 3.97
CA GLY A 3 -12.22 -8.89 4.48
C GLY A 3 -12.08 -7.45 4.00
N ARG A 4 -13.12 -6.98 3.30
CA ARG A 4 -13.37 -5.62 2.76
C ARG A 4 -12.25 -4.97 1.93
N VAL A 5 -11.06 -4.76 2.48
CA VAL A 5 -9.96 -3.96 1.90
C VAL A 5 -9.45 -4.51 0.57
N THR A 6 -9.36 -5.83 0.45
CA THR A 6 -8.89 -6.53 -0.76
C THR A 6 -10.03 -6.96 -1.67
N ASN A 7 -11.27 -6.54 -1.39
CA ASN A 7 -12.43 -6.85 -2.22
C ASN A 7 -12.49 -5.86 -3.40
N PRO A 8 -12.46 -6.32 -4.66
CA PRO A 8 -12.52 -5.43 -5.84
C PRO A 8 -13.69 -4.45 -5.81
N LYS A 9 -14.88 -4.89 -5.37
CA LYS A 9 -16.07 -4.02 -5.29
C LYS A 9 -15.90 -2.87 -4.28
N TRP A 10 -15.16 -3.12 -3.20
CA TRP A 10 -14.86 -2.07 -2.24
C TRP A 10 -13.82 -1.11 -2.79
N ILE A 11 -12.77 -1.63 -3.43
CA ILE A 11 -11.71 -0.84 -4.06
C ILE A 11 -12.31 0.08 -5.12
N GLU A 12 -13.08 -0.45 -6.06
CA GLU A 12 -13.85 0.32 -7.04
C GLU A 12 -14.76 1.37 -6.36
N GLY A 13 -15.33 1.01 -5.22
CA GLY A 13 -16.14 1.90 -4.40
C GLY A 13 -15.38 3.11 -3.89
N VAL A 14 -14.19 2.87 -3.33
CA VAL A 14 -13.31 3.90 -2.78
C VAL A 14 -12.71 4.77 -3.89
N MET A 15 -12.32 4.16 -5.02
CA MET A 15 -11.73 4.88 -6.16
C MET A 15 -12.66 5.95 -6.74
N ARG A 16 -13.99 5.79 -6.62
CA ARG A 16 -14.95 6.84 -7.03
C ARG A 16 -14.85 8.15 -6.25
N HIS A 17 -14.04 8.20 -5.19
CA HIS A 17 -13.85 9.38 -4.34
C HIS A 17 -12.48 10.08 -4.55
N GLY A 18 -11.76 9.78 -5.63
CA GLY A 18 -10.55 10.50 -6.04
C GLY A 18 -9.52 10.62 -4.91
N TYR A 19 -9.05 11.84 -4.62
CA TYR A 19 -8.08 12.11 -3.55
C TYR A 19 -8.48 11.50 -2.20
N LYS A 20 -9.76 11.64 -1.80
CA LYS A 20 -10.24 11.09 -0.53
C LYS A 20 -10.24 9.56 -0.56
N GLY A 21 -10.52 8.97 -1.71
CA GLY A 21 -10.41 7.52 -1.92
C GLY A 21 -8.97 7.04 -1.70
N ALA A 22 -8.01 7.65 -2.38
CA ALA A 22 -6.59 7.33 -2.23
C ALA A 22 -6.09 7.52 -0.78
N PHE A 23 -6.53 8.58 -0.10
CA PHE A 23 -6.22 8.82 1.31
C PHE A 23 -6.72 7.68 2.22
N GLU A 24 -7.95 7.19 2.03
CA GLU A 24 -8.48 6.07 2.82
C GLU A 24 -7.72 4.76 2.57
N MET A 25 -7.22 4.55 1.35
CA MET A 25 -6.39 3.39 1.02
C MET A 25 -5.04 3.45 1.74
N ALA A 26 -4.38 4.60 1.77
CA ALA A 26 -3.15 4.80 2.54
C ALA A 26 -3.37 4.62 4.04
N ALA A 27 -4.42 5.22 4.60
CA ALA A 27 -4.79 5.02 6.01
C ALA A 27 -5.01 3.54 6.35
N THR A 28 -5.54 2.76 5.41
CA THR A 28 -5.72 1.31 5.60
C THR A 28 -4.39 0.56 5.70
N VAL A 29 -3.38 0.94 4.90
CA VAL A 29 -2.03 0.37 5.00
C VAL A 29 -1.40 0.74 6.35
N ASP A 30 -1.58 1.98 6.80
CA ASP A 30 -1.12 2.45 8.10
C ASP A 30 -1.74 1.68 9.26
N TYR A 31 -3.03 1.39 9.21
CA TYR A 31 -3.70 0.59 10.23
C TYR A 31 -3.22 -0.85 10.24
N LEU A 32 -3.01 -1.46 9.07
CA LEU A 32 -2.42 -2.80 8.98
C LEU A 32 -1.03 -2.83 9.62
N PHE A 33 -0.19 -1.84 9.29
CA PHE A 33 1.15 -1.70 9.83
C PHE A 33 1.13 -1.52 11.35
N ALA A 34 0.35 -0.57 11.86
CA ALA A 34 0.27 -0.29 13.29
C ALA A 34 -0.23 -1.52 14.07
N PHE A 35 -1.20 -2.24 13.52
CA PHE A 35 -1.71 -3.47 14.11
C PHE A 35 -0.67 -4.58 14.11
N ALA A 36 0.12 -4.74 13.03
CA ALA A 36 1.25 -5.68 12.99
C ALA A 36 2.38 -5.30 13.95
N ALA A 37 2.65 -4.01 14.11
CA ALA A 37 3.70 -3.52 15.00
C ALA A 37 3.36 -3.67 16.49
N THR A 38 2.07 -3.73 16.82
CA THR A 38 1.56 -3.83 18.20
C THR A 38 1.06 -5.24 18.54
N THR A 39 0.83 -6.08 17.54
CA THR A 39 0.31 -7.44 17.72
C THR A 39 1.10 -8.45 16.90
N SER A 40 1.30 -9.66 17.41
CA SER A 40 1.88 -10.77 16.64
C SER A 40 0.83 -11.50 15.77
N ALA A 41 -0.31 -10.86 15.48
CA ALA A 41 -1.46 -11.51 14.84
C ALA A 41 -1.53 -11.29 13.32
N VAL A 42 -0.71 -10.40 12.77
CA VAL A 42 -0.66 -10.13 11.33
C VAL A 42 0.36 -11.05 10.68
N ARG A 43 -0.08 -11.79 9.67
CA ARG A 43 0.75 -12.69 8.87
C ARG A 43 1.14 -12.07 7.53
N ASP A 44 2.25 -12.55 6.94
CA ASP A 44 2.76 -12.10 5.64
C ASP A 44 1.72 -12.12 4.52
N ASP A 45 0.83 -13.12 4.52
CA ASP A 45 -0.22 -13.24 3.50
C ASP A 45 -1.25 -12.11 3.55
N GLN A 46 -1.36 -11.42 4.69
CA GLN A 46 -2.21 -10.25 4.85
C GLN A 46 -1.56 -9.02 4.22
N PHE A 47 -0.26 -8.82 4.43
CA PHE A 47 0.50 -7.77 3.75
C PHE A 47 0.56 -8.03 2.24
N ASP A 48 0.85 -9.26 1.81
CA ASP A 48 0.85 -9.61 0.39
C ASP A 48 -0.49 -9.33 -0.28
N ALA A 49 -1.60 -9.62 0.40
CA ALA A 49 -2.92 -9.40 -0.15
C ALA A 49 -3.21 -7.90 -0.36
N VAL A 50 -2.80 -7.05 0.58
CA VAL A 50 -2.96 -5.58 0.45
C VAL A 50 -1.99 -5.01 -0.58
N TYR A 51 -0.71 -5.44 -0.55
CA TYR A 51 0.29 -5.04 -1.54
C TYR A 51 -0.19 -5.35 -2.96
N ARG A 52 -0.69 -6.58 -3.18
CA ARG A 52 -1.21 -6.99 -4.49
C ARG A 52 -2.38 -6.14 -4.93
N ALA A 53 -3.34 -5.94 -4.04
CA ALA A 53 -4.56 -5.20 -4.37
C ALA A 53 -4.30 -3.72 -4.65
N PHE A 54 -3.27 -3.11 -4.05
CA PHE A 54 -3.08 -1.66 -4.11
C PHE A 54 -1.90 -1.22 -4.98
N LEU A 55 -0.77 -1.95 -4.95
CA LEU A 55 0.48 -1.54 -5.59
C LEU A 55 0.92 -2.49 -6.71
N GLU A 56 0.47 -3.75 -6.73
CA GLU A 56 0.74 -4.66 -7.86
C GLU A 56 -0.31 -4.52 -8.96
N ASP A 57 -1.56 -4.26 -8.61
CA ASP A 57 -2.64 -3.94 -9.54
C ASP A 57 -2.38 -2.57 -10.21
N ASP A 58 -2.31 -2.57 -11.54
CA ASP A 58 -1.95 -1.38 -12.32
C ASP A 58 -3.06 -0.33 -12.30
N ASP A 59 -4.34 -0.73 -12.33
CA ASP A 59 -5.47 0.21 -12.34
C ASP A 59 -5.54 0.97 -11.02
N VAL A 60 -5.35 0.26 -9.91
CA VAL A 60 -5.32 0.87 -8.57
C VAL A 60 -4.08 1.75 -8.40
N ARG A 61 -2.92 1.30 -8.88
CA ARG A 61 -1.68 2.08 -8.78
C ARG A 61 -1.73 3.37 -9.61
N ILE A 62 -2.27 3.31 -10.84
CA ILE A 62 -2.48 4.50 -11.69
C ILE A 62 -3.45 5.46 -11.00
N PHE A 63 -4.56 4.96 -10.45
CA PHE A 63 -5.50 5.79 -9.69
C PHE A 63 -4.82 6.52 -8.52
N LEU A 64 -4.02 5.80 -7.73
CA LEU A 64 -3.27 6.38 -6.61
C LEU A 64 -2.29 7.46 -7.11
N ALA A 65 -1.56 7.19 -8.18
CA ALA A 65 -0.60 8.12 -8.77
C ALA A 65 -1.27 9.41 -9.28
N GLU A 66 -2.43 9.29 -9.94
CA GLU A 66 -3.15 10.45 -10.49
C GLU A 66 -3.84 11.29 -9.43
N HIS A 67 -4.42 10.64 -8.40
CA HIS A 67 -5.30 11.33 -7.45
C HIS A 67 -4.60 11.73 -6.15
N ASN A 68 -3.54 11.02 -5.76
CA ASN A 68 -2.76 11.33 -4.57
C ASN A 68 -1.37 10.64 -4.62
N PRO A 69 -0.42 11.18 -5.40
CA PRO A 69 0.92 10.60 -5.53
C PRO A 69 1.67 10.56 -4.19
N THR A 70 1.39 11.50 -3.28
CA THR A 70 1.93 11.48 -1.92
C THR A 70 1.47 10.24 -1.15
N ALA A 71 0.18 9.91 -1.20
CA ALA A 71 -0.35 8.70 -0.56
C ALA A 71 0.27 7.43 -1.16
N LEU A 72 0.49 7.39 -2.48
CA LEU A 72 1.18 6.27 -3.14
C LEU A 72 2.60 6.07 -2.59
N ALA A 73 3.37 7.15 -2.48
CA ALA A 73 4.73 7.11 -1.93
C ALA A 73 4.74 6.72 -0.45
N GLU A 74 3.85 7.29 0.36
CA GLU A 74 3.71 6.95 1.79
C GLU A 74 3.34 5.47 2.00
N MET A 75 2.44 4.92 1.17
CA MET A 75 2.11 3.50 1.19
C MET A 75 3.33 2.65 0.89
N ALA A 76 4.11 2.99 -0.13
CA ALA A 76 5.32 2.27 -0.50
C ALA A 76 6.36 2.29 0.63
N GLU A 77 6.55 3.44 1.27
CA GLU A 77 7.43 3.60 2.43
C GLU A 77 6.98 2.78 3.61
N ARG A 78 5.67 2.72 3.88
CA ARG A 78 5.16 1.92 4.99
C ARG A 78 5.36 0.42 4.76
N PHE A 79 5.25 -0.04 3.52
CA PHE A 79 5.60 -1.40 3.15
C PHE A 79 7.11 -1.68 3.28
N LEU A 80 7.97 -0.73 2.92
CA LEU A 80 9.42 -0.85 3.14
C LEU A 80 9.74 -0.92 4.64
N GLU A 81 9.14 -0.07 5.46
CA GLU A 81 9.32 -0.12 6.92
C GLU A 81 8.85 -1.46 7.50
N ALA A 82 7.76 -2.03 6.97
CA ALA A 82 7.29 -3.35 7.38
C ALA A 82 8.33 -4.44 7.08
N VAL A 83 9.02 -4.37 5.93
CA VAL A 83 10.12 -5.28 5.59
C VAL A 83 11.31 -5.07 6.51
N GLU A 84 11.75 -3.83 6.71
CA GLU A 84 12.91 -3.50 7.56
C GLU A 84 12.72 -3.94 9.01
N ARG A 85 11.48 -3.85 9.52
CA ARG A 85 11.12 -4.28 10.88
C ARG A 85 10.79 -5.76 10.99
N GLY A 86 10.88 -6.52 9.90
CA GLY A 86 10.55 -7.95 9.88
C GLY A 86 9.07 -8.25 10.10
N LEU A 87 8.18 -7.27 9.91
CA LEU A 87 6.72 -7.41 10.02
C LEU A 87 6.12 -8.03 8.75
N TRP A 88 6.84 -7.94 7.62
CA TRP A 88 6.44 -8.53 6.36
C TRP A 88 7.63 -9.10 5.60
N GLN A 89 7.51 -10.34 5.16
CA GLN A 89 8.38 -10.97 4.17
C GLN A 89 7.63 -11.11 2.84
N ALA A 90 7.95 -10.21 1.89
CA ALA A 90 7.30 -10.20 0.58
C ALA A 90 7.58 -11.48 -0.20
N ARG A 91 6.52 -12.12 -0.72
CA ARG A 91 6.67 -13.29 -1.61
C ARG A 91 7.07 -12.94 -3.04
N SER A 92 6.88 -11.69 -3.46
CA SER A 92 7.21 -11.24 -4.81
C SER A 92 8.67 -10.79 -4.88
N ASN A 93 9.42 -11.37 -5.84
CA ASN A 93 10.82 -11.01 -6.09
C ASN A 93 10.99 -9.56 -6.57
N SER A 94 9.95 -8.97 -7.16
CA SER A 94 9.99 -7.58 -7.65
C SER A 94 9.44 -6.56 -6.64
N ALA A 95 8.88 -7.01 -5.50
CA ALA A 95 8.23 -6.12 -4.56
C ALA A 95 9.18 -5.04 -4.04
N TYR A 96 10.38 -5.43 -3.62
CA TYR A 96 11.35 -4.50 -3.05
C TYR A 96 11.77 -3.42 -4.05
N ALA A 97 12.05 -3.80 -5.30
CA ALA A 97 12.44 -2.85 -6.35
C ALA A 97 11.31 -1.85 -6.64
N ARG A 98 10.07 -2.33 -6.80
CA ARG A 98 8.90 -1.48 -7.05
C ARG A 98 8.65 -0.52 -5.88
N LEU A 99 8.78 -0.99 -4.65
CA LEU A 99 8.55 -0.15 -3.48
C LEU A 99 9.55 1.00 -3.40
N HIS A 100 10.83 0.76 -3.72
CA HIS A 100 11.85 1.80 -3.80
C HIS A 100 11.61 2.82 -4.91
N GLU A 101 11.15 2.36 -6.08
CA GLU A 101 10.74 3.23 -7.19
C GLU A 101 9.59 4.15 -6.77
N LEU A 102 8.52 3.57 -6.20
CA LEU A 102 7.33 4.31 -5.77
C LEU A 102 7.61 5.29 -4.62
N ALA A 103 8.44 4.91 -3.64
CA ALA A 103 8.88 5.82 -2.58
C ALA A 103 9.82 6.92 -3.13
N GLY A 104 10.59 6.62 -4.17
CA GLY A 104 11.54 7.52 -4.81
C GLY A 104 10.89 8.72 -5.50
N HIS A 105 9.72 8.55 -6.11
CA HIS A 105 9.02 9.63 -6.84
C HIS A 105 8.75 10.89 -6.00
N ARG A 106 8.62 10.77 -4.68
CA ARG A 106 8.46 11.92 -3.77
C ARG A 106 9.69 12.82 -3.68
N ARG A 107 10.90 12.29 -3.93
CA ARG A 107 12.16 13.05 -3.80
C ARG A 107 12.45 13.94 -5.01
N GLU A 108 11.82 13.70 -6.15
CA GLU A 108 12.08 14.43 -7.40
C GLU A 108 11.25 15.71 -7.53
N GLU A 109 10.11 15.84 -6.83
CA GLU A 109 9.21 17.01 -6.92
C GLU A 109 9.58 18.18 -5.98
N THR A 110 10.64 18.04 -5.16
CA THR A 110 11.08 19.09 -4.20
C THR A 110 12.31 19.89 -4.67
N ILE A 111 12.76 19.74 -5.93
CA ILE A 111 13.92 20.45 -6.49
C ILE A 111 13.50 21.58 -7.43
#